data_AF-A0A1H8MQB6-F1
#
_entry.id   AF-A0A1H8MQB6-F1
#
_cell.length_a   1.000
_cell.length_b   1.000
_cell.length_c   1.000
_cell.angle_alpha   90.00
_cell.angle_beta   90.00
_cell.angle_gamma   90.00
#
_symmetry.space_group_name_H-M   'P 1'
#
loop_
_entity.id
_entity.type
_entity.pdbx_description
1 polymer ?
#
loop_
_entity_poly.entity_id
_entity_poly.type
_entity_poly.pdbx_seq_one_letter_code
_entity_poly.pdbx_strand_id
1 'polypeptide(L)'
;MASSAASGSTISTQIAHIAKRLLEEEGGSVPVQRIAVRAESILDIESTDVASITVDTADEISTTQTDDGQTLVTDVGTISEPEPDPITEAFEGKAVFFDLDPIPSELAPIIADLGYHSLEDLAARSPAEFKTEINNHLDVAAPDAHLEQISLVTGSIADSLTNAGYTSFHDLATADADALSGVHTTLTEAKAEKIITTANNQALTVTDEEAKQIVHSAEMELPVGDTLAQKALQSYKDDLDGSGSGAASITQIERTEQTVGDPKALTSGEAPEDHQYVSDIGANDSDPVACGLQVLDDEHHPQVPKAETHPDAGPGALPVDENGDVVAPAVPVEPELQVPVDELVAKALHDHTALRLIGPRGSGKNYLLKYIHHQTNRAYVSIDVDAATTPEDLFGPLTPDENGVIKPRNAAVKQTLINGGTVVLNEFPVMQAGAAIALHRYFNEGSLLIKAHGELIEPHPAARVVITMNPPTVEYRDSEPMNAATRGRFLTYQVPYIQSVEQEVDTLDQQVNSPRTIVDRDTLTKIVKFAHATRDESSYPTLSTRNLTLLCKNIDYGATPKAAVKNELRAVSEPNQSHEATYDELNRYL
;
A
#
# COMPACT_ATOMS: atom_id res chain seq x y z
N MET A 1 -19.53 21.52 -22.32
CA MET A 1 -19.13 21.82 -23.71
C MET A 1 -17.85 22.64 -23.72
N ALA A 2 -16.73 21.94 -23.80
CA ALA A 2 -15.44 22.48 -24.22
C ALA A 2 -14.70 21.28 -24.84
N SER A 3 -14.81 21.12 -26.16
CA SER A 3 -13.97 20.18 -26.90
C SER A 3 -12.58 20.80 -26.99
N SER A 4 -11.59 20.24 -26.30
CA SER A 4 -10.21 20.40 -26.72
C SER A 4 -10.02 19.60 -28.00
N ALA A 5 -9.35 20.21 -28.97
CA ALA A 5 -9.24 19.73 -30.33
C ALA A 5 -8.56 18.36 -30.39
N ALA A 6 -9.35 17.30 -30.56
CA ALA A 6 -8.85 16.04 -31.10
C ALA A 6 -8.48 16.29 -32.56
N SER A 7 -7.25 15.94 -32.92
CA SER A 7 -6.76 15.79 -34.29
C SER A 7 -7.84 15.16 -35.18
N GLY A 8 -8.01 15.66 -36.40
CA GLY A 8 -9.15 15.39 -37.29
C GLY A 8 -9.32 13.97 -37.86
N SER A 9 -8.99 12.91 -37.11
CA SER A 9 -9.26 11.51 -37.44
C SER A 9 -10.62 11.06 -36.93
N THR A 10 -11.33 10.21 -37.66
CA THR A 10 -12.62 9.64 -37.20
C THR A 10 -12.41 8.60 -36.10
N ILE A 11 -13.40 8.42 -35.20
CA ILE A 11 -13.36 7.43 -34.10
C ILE A 11 -13.04 6.00 -34.63
N SER A 12 -13.53 5.67 -35.82
CA SER A 12 -13.19 4.41 -36.51
C SER A 12 -11.69 4.23 -36.72
N THR A 13 -11.01 5.28 -37.20
CA THR A 13 -9.57 5.28 -37.46
C THR A 13 -8.78 5.18 -36.17
N GLN A 14 -9.26 5.83 -35.11
CA GLN A 14 -8.68 5.74 -33.77
C GLN A 14 -8.75 4.31 -33.22
N ILE A 15 -9.90 3.63 -33.38
CA ILE A 15 -10.07 2.22 -33.00
C ILE A 15 -9.17 1.31 -33.82
N ALA A 16 -8.98 1.57 -35.12
CA ALA A 16 -8.09 0.81 -35.98
C ALA A 16 -6.62 0.92 -35.53
N HIS A 17 -6.15 2.11 -35.15
CA HIS A 17 -4.80 2.29 -34.58
C HIS A 17 -4.61 1.52 -33.27
N ILE A 18 -5.59 1.56 -32.36
CA ILE A 18 -5.58 0.78 -31.11
C ILE A 18 -5.54 -0.73 -31.39
N ALA A 19 -6.36 -1.21 -32.31
CA ALA A 19 -6.40 -2.62 -32.71
C ALA A 19 -5.06 -3.07 -33.30
N LYS A 20 -4.44 -2.22 -34.13
CA LYS A 20 -3.13 -2.49 -34.75
C LYS A 20 -2.04 -2.62 -33.69
N ARG A 21 -1.96 -1.69 -32.74
CA ARG A 21 -0.95 -1.74 -31.66
C ARG A 21 -1.12 -2.97 -30.77
N LEU A 22 -2.36 -3.35 -30.43
CA LEU A 22 -2.62 -4.57 -29.65
C LEU A 22 -2.22 -5.85 -30.40
N LEU A 23 -2.44 -5.93 -31.72
CA LEU A 23 -1.97 -7.07 -32.52
C LEU A 23 -0.44 -7.17 -32.52
N GLU A 24 0.24 -6.03 -32.59
CA GLU A 24 1.72 -5.94 -32.56
C GLU A 24 2.28 -6.31 -31.17
N GLU A 25 1.59 -5.94 -30.09
CA GLU A 25 1.98 -6.21 -28.70
C GLU A 25 1.71 -7.65 -28.27
N GLU A 26 0.49 -8.16 -28.49
CA GLU A 26 0.05 -9.47 -27.99
C GLU A 26 0.47 -10.63 -28.91
N GLY A 27 0.87 -10.33 -30.15
CA GLY A 27 1.41 -11.31 -31.09
C GLY A 27 0.40 -12.42 -31.43
N GLY A 28 -0.63 -12.09 -32.20
CA GLY A 28 -1.68 -13.04 -32.56
C GLY A 28 -2.97 -12.35 -32.96
N SER A 29 -4.10 -12.94 -32.60
CA SER A 29 -5.42 -12.33 -32.77
C SER A 29 -5.93 -11.78 -31.44
N VAL A 30 -6.60 -10.63 -31.48
CA VAL A 30 -7.03 -9.87 -30.30
C VAL A 30 -8.55 -9.86 -30.22
N PRO A 31 -9.18 -10.20 -29.08
CA PRO A 31 -10.63 -10.13 -28.94
C PRO A 31 -11.17 -8.70 -29.12
N VAL A 32 -12.33 -8.54 -29.78
CA VAL A 32 -12.98 -7.22 -29.92
C VAL A 32 -13.24 -6.56 -28.56
N GLN A 33 -13.54 -7.35 -27.53
CA GLN A 33 -13.72 -6.84 -26.17
C GLN A 33 -12.43 -6.24 -25.59
N ARG A 34 -11.25 -6.80 -25.93
CA ARG A 34 -9.94 -6.28 -25.49
C ARG A 34 -9.68 -4.90 -26.11
N ILE A 35 -10.00 -4.74 -27.39
CA ILE A 35 -9.91 -3.46 -28.11
C ILE A 35 -10.90 -2.45 -27.51
N ALA A 36 -12.14 -2.88 -27.22
CA ALA A 36 -13.17 -2.04 -26.62
C ALA A 36 -12.77 -1.49 -25.24
N VAL A 37 -12.24 -2.35 -24.36
CA VAL A 37 -11.75 -1.92 -23.04
C VAL A 37 -10.56 -0.96 -23.17
N ARG A 38 -9.65 -1.21 -24.11
CA ARG A 38 -8.48 -0.34 -24.31
C ARG A 38 -8.87 1.01 -24.90
N ALA A 39 -9.79 1.03 -25.87
CA ALA A 39 -10.34 2.25 -26.44
C ALA A 39 -11.17 3.06 -25.43
N GLU A 40 -11.96 2.42 -24.57
CA GLU A 40 -12.65 3.11 -23.47
C GLU A 40 -11.64 3.81 -22.55
N SER A 41 -10.53 3.13 -22.22
CA SER A 41 -9.49 3.71 -21.37
C SER A 41 -8.73 4.87 -22.00
N ILE A 42 -8.54 4.88 -23.33
CA ILE A 42 -7.70 5.86 -24.03
C ILE A 42 -8.53 7.04 -24.57
N LEU A 43 -9.72 6.74 -25.10
CA LEU A 43 -10.54 7.70 -25.85
C LEU A 43 -11.76 8.19 -25.06
N ASP A 44 -12.03 7.64 -23.87
CA ASP A 44 -13.20 7.95 -23.03
C ASP A 44 -14.54 7.70 -23.77
N ILE A 45 -14.62 6.60 -24.53
CA ILE A 45 -15.80 6.17 -25.31
C ILE A 45 -16.36 4.87 -24.73
N GLU A 46 -17.69 4.76 -24.62
CA GLU A 46 -18.38 3.57 -24.12
C GLU A 46 -18.04 2.28 -24.90
N SER A 47 -17.70 1.21 -24.18
CA SER A 47 -17.25 -0.06 -24.76
C SER A 47 -18.26 -0.72 -25.71
N THR A 48 -19.57 -0.52 -25.51
CA THR A 48 -20.61 -1.01 -26.42
C THR A 48 -20.57 -0.35 -27.78
N ASP A 49 -20.22 0.94 -27.82
CA ASP A 49 -20.10 1.71 -29.06
C ASP A 49 -18.83 1.26 -29.79
N VAL A 50 -17.72 1.06 -29.09
CA VAL A 50 -16.47 0.58 -29.70
C VAL A 50 -16.63 -0.82 -30.31
N ALA A 51 -17.28 -1.75 -29.61
CA ALA A 51 -17.47 -3.10 -30.13
C ALA A 51 -18.31 -3.11 -31.43
N SER A 52 -19.34 -2.27 -31.52
CA SER A 52 -20.13 -2.12 -32.74
C SER A 52 -19.32 -1.46 -33.87
N ILE A 53 -18.57 -0.41 -33.57
CA ILE A 53 -17.73 0.30 -34.54
C ILE A 53 -16.60 -0.59 -35.08
N THR A 54 -16.01 -1.46 -34.24
CA THR A 54 -14.95 -2.41 -34.64
C THR A 54 -15.46 -3.46 -35.62
N VAL A 55 -16.73 -3.86 -35.49
CA VAL A 55 -17.38 -4.81 -36.42
C VAL A 55 -17.81 -4.11 -37.72
N ASP A 56 -18.23 -2.85 -37.64
CA ASP A 56 -18.69 -2.06 -38.80
C ASP A 56 -17.54 -1.46 -39.63
N THR A 57 -16.30 -1.45 -39.13
CA THR A 57 -15.07 -1.00 -39.83
C THR A 57 -14.43 -2.09 -40.69
N ALA A 58 -15.25 -2.84 -41.45
CA ALA A 58 -14.84 -4.01 -42.22
C ALA A 58 -13.81 -3.73 -43.34
N ASP A 59 -13.64 -2.47 -43.75
CA ASP A 59 -12.68 -2.10 -44.80
C ASP A 59 -11.23 -1.95 -44.25
N GLU A 60 -11.06 -1.80 -42.93
CA GLU A 60 -9.76 -1.58 -42.29
C GLU A 60 -9.40 -2.68 -41.27
N ILE A 61 -10.38 -3.37 -40.67
CA ILE A 61 -10.14 -4.37 -39.62
C ILE A 61 -10.66 -5.74 -40.06
N SER A 62 -9.76 -6.73 -40.12
CA SER A 62 -10.12 -8.12 -40.45
C SER A 62 -10.47 -8.91 -39.21
N THR A 63 -11.66 -9.50 -39.17
CA THR A 63 -12.16 -10.28 -38.03
C THR A 63 -12.44 -11.74 -38.36
N THR A 64 -12.39 -12.60 -37.33
CA THR A 64 -12.79 -14.02 -37.39
C THR A 64 -13.65 -14.35 -36.16
N GLN A 65 -14.59 -15.29 -36.29
CA GLN A 65 -15.35 -15.81 -35.15
C GLN A 65 -14.77 -17.13 -34.67
N THR A 66 -14.69 -17.29 -33.35
CA THR A 66 -14.40 -18.58 -32.71
C THR A 66 -15.67 -19.43 -32.61
N ASP A 67 -15.50 -20.74 -32.39
CA ASP A 67 -16.60 -21.69 -32.20
C ASP A 67 -17.51 -21.32 -31.01
N ASP A 68 -16.96 -20.58 -30.04
CA ASP A 68 -17.66 -20.07 -28.85
C ASP A 68 -18.36 -18.71 -29.11
N GLY A 69 -18.34 -18.21 -30.35
CA GLY A 69 -19.01 -16.98 -30.76
C GLY A 69 -18.27 -15.68 -30.42
N GLN A 70 -17.01 -15.75 -29.98
CA GLN A 70 -16.19 -14.55 -29.79
C GLN A 70 -15.66 -14.04 -31.13
N THR A 71 -15.63 -12.73 -31.30
CA THR A 71 -15.06 -12.10 -32.50
C THR A 71 -13.63 -11.65 -32.18
N LEU A 72 -12.68 -12.13 -32.96
CA LEU A 72 -11.26 -11.80 -32.86
C LEU A 72 -10.86 -10.94 -34.05
N VAL A 73 -10.15 -9.84 -33.79
CA VAL A 73 -9.41 -9.10 -34.80
C VAL A 73 -8.13 -9.86 -35.10
N THR A 74 -7.83 -10.02 -36.39
CA THR A 74 -6.70 -10.84 -36.88
C THR A 74 -5.70 -10.04 -37.69
N ASP A 75 -6.13 -8.93 -38.27
CA ASP A 75 -5.28 -8.04 -39.06
C ASP A 75 -5.92 -6.65 -39.12
N VAL A 76 -5.09 -5.62 -39.27
CA VAL A 76 -5.52 -4.26 -39.54
C VAL A 76 -4.81 -3.77 -40.80
N GLY A 77 -5.59 -3.32 -41.77
CA GLY A 77 -5.12 -2.81 -43.05
C GLY A 77 -4.30 -1.53 -42.94
N THR A 78 -3.90 -0.98 -44.08
CA THR A 78 -3.10 0.26 -44.10
C THR A 78 -3.96 1.46 -43.70
N ILE A 79 -3.67 2.04 -42.54
CA ILE A 79 -4.30 3.26 -42.05
C ILE A 79 -3.63 4.48 -42.70
N SER A 80 -4.39 5.32 -43.40
CA SER A 80 -3.85 6.47 -44.14
C SER A 80 -3.62 7.71 -43.29
N GLU A 81 -4.30 7.82 -42.15
CA GLU A 81 -4.19 8.93 -41.23
C GLU A 81 -3.10 8.66 -40.18
N PRO A 82 -2.36 9.69 -39.73
CA PRO A 82 -1.38 9.52 -38.66
C PRO A 82 -2.05 9.03 -37.36
N GLU A 83 -1.30 8.27 -36.56
CA GLU A 83 -1.75 7.82 -35.24
C GLU A 83 -1.97 9.05 -34.33
N PRO A 84 -3.14 9.19 -33.67
CA PRO A 84 -3.37 10.28 -32.74
C PRO A 84 -2.48 10.21 -31.51
N ASP A 85 -2.08 11.37 -30.98
CA ASP A 85 -1.21 11.49 -29.81
C ASP A 85 -1.68 10.64 -28.60
N PRO A 86 -2.97 10.63 -28.20
CA PRO A 86 -3.42 9.82 -27.05
C PRO A 86 -3.25 8.31 -27.24
N ILE A 87 -3.26 7.82 -28.49
CA ILE A 87 -3.06 6.39 -28.80
C ILE A 87 -1.57 6.09 -28.84
N THR A 88 -0.80 6.99 -29.45
CA THR A 88 0.66 6.90 -29.52
C THR A 88 1.24 6.83 -28.11
N GLU A 89 0.88 7.77 -27.23
CA GLU A 89 1.26 7.81 -25.81
C GLU A 89 0.86 6.52 -25.08
N ALA A 90 -0.32 5.96 -25.37
CA ALA A 90 -0.83 4.78 -24.68
C ALA A 90 -0.21 3.43 -25.12
N PHE A 91 0.50 3.39 -26.25
CA PHE A 91 1.07 2.15 -26.82
C PHE A 91 2.58 2.19 -27.04
N GLU A 92 3.23 3.35 -26.91
CA GLU A 92 4.68 3.50 -26.98
C GLU A 92 5.40 3.18 -25.67
N GLY A 93 4.90 2.19 -24.92
CA GLY A 93 5.61 1.47 -23.85
C GLY A 93 6.87 0.69 -24.31
N LYS A 94 7.47 1.09 -25.44
CA LYS A 94 8.90 0.97 -25.69
C LYS A 94 9.42 2.39 -25.84
N ALA A 95 9.56 3.07 -24.71
CA ALA A 95 10.12 4.40 -24.66
C ALA A 95 11.40 4.42 -25.50
N VAL A 96 11.35 5.13 -26.62
CA VAL A 96 12.48 5.97 -26.96
C VAL A 96 12.58 6.86 -25.74
N PHE A 97 13.62 6.66 -24.96
CA PHE A 97 14.01 7.30 -23.70
C PHE A 97 13.62 8.80 -23.50
N PHE A 98 13.25 9.48 -24.59
CA PHE A 98 13.02 10.90 -24.75
C PHE A 98 11.56 11.36 -24.50
N ASP A 99 10.59 10.43 -24.34
CA ASP A 99 9.17 10.77 -24.12
C ASP A 99 8.67 10.51 -22.68
N LEU A 100 9.55 10.14 -21.74
CA LEU A 100 9.20 10.14 -20.32
C LEU A 100 9.01 11.59 -19.86
N ASP A 101 7.78 12.04 -19.62
CA ASP A 101 7.52 13.23 -18.81
C ASP A 101 7.94 12.87 -17.36
N PRO A 102 8.99 13.48 -16.78
CA PRO A 102 9.41 14.88 -16.95
C PRO A 102 10.83 15.08 -17.48
N ILE A 103 11.45 14.14 -18.23
CA ILE A 103 12.81 14.33 -18.76
C ILE A 103 12.82 15.55 -19.68
N PRO A 104 13.47 16.67 -19.28
CA PRO A 104 13.59 17.82 -20.16
C PRO A 104 14.37 17.40 -21.41
N SER A 105 13.89 17.81 -22.60
CA SER A 105 14.55 17.50 -23.87
C SER A 105 16.05 17.83 -23.91
N GLU A 106 16.51 18.73 -23.05
CA GLU A 106 17.89 19.14 -22.86
C GLU A 106 18.77 18.09 -22.15
N LEU A 107 18.19 17.26 -21.26
CA LEU A 107 18.90 16.19 -20.54
C LEU A 107 19.04 14.91 -21.35
N ALA A 108 18.11 14.65 -22.26
CA ALA A 108 18.06 13.40 -23.00
C ALA A 108 19.35 13.03 -23.77
N PRO A 109 20.08 13.95 -24.46
CA PRO A 109 21.36 13.61 -25.06
C PRO A 109 22.47 13.29 -24.04
N ILE A 110 22.42 13.89 -22.85
CA ILE A 110 23.39 13.66 -21.77
C ILE A 110 23.17 12.28 -21.17
N ILE A 111 21.91 11.91 -20.95
CA ILE A 111 21.55 10.62 -20.41
C ILE A 111 21.96 9.49 -21.36
N ALA A 112 21.80 9.69 -22.67
CA ALA A 112 22.30 8.76 -23.66
C ALA A 112 23.84 8.62 -23.65
N ASP A 113 24.58 9.72 -23.43
CA ASP A 113 26.06 9.68 -23.38
C ASP A 113 26.60 8.99 -22.11
N LEU A 114 25.84 9.06 -21.01
CA LEU A 114 26.12 8.33 -19.77
C LEU A 114 25.83 6.81 -19.85
N GLY A 115 25.33 6.33 -20.99
CA GLY A 115 25.14 4.91 -21.25
C GLY A 115 23.76 4.36 -20.83
N TYR A 116 22.81 5.25 -20.52
CA TYR A 116 21.42 4.88 -20.29
C TYR A 116 20.72 4.78 -21.65
N HIS A 117 20.57 3.56 -22.16
CA HIS A 117 20.02 3.31 -23.49
C HIS A 117 18.63 2.68 -23.47
N SER A 118 18.13 2.34 -22.29
CA SER A 118 16.83 1.72 -22.06
C SER A 118 16.23 2.18 -20.73
N LEU A 119 14.92 1.95 -20.57
CA LEU A 119 14.23 2.12 -19.28
C LEU A 119 14.83 1.23 -18.19
N GLU A 120 15.32 0.04 -18.56
CA GLU A 120 15.95 -0.91 -17.64
C GLU A 120 17.27 -0.35 -17.08
N ASP A 121 18.08 0.29 -17.93
CA ASP A 121 19.33 0.93 -17.51
C ASP A 121 19.07 2.06 -16.51
N LEU A 122 17.98 2.81 -16.70
CA LEU A 122 17.62 3.95 -15.86
C LEU A 122 16.97 3.51 -14.54
N ALA A 123 16.07 2.53 -14.59
CA ALA A 123 15.44 1.92 -13.41
C ALA A 123 16.43 1.12 -12.54
N ALA A 124 17.53 0.61 -13.11
CA ALA A 124 18.53 -0.14 -12.36
C ALA A 124 19.43 0.73 -11.44
N ARG A 125 19.30 2.07 -11.49
CA ARG A 125 20.13 3.00 -10.71
C ARG A 125 19.34 3.64 -9.59
N SER A 126 20.02 3.93 -8.47
CA SER A 126 19.41 4.76 -7.45
C SER A 126 19.24 6.20 -7.96
N PRO A 127 18.16 6.91 -7.58
CA PRO A 127 17.98 8.32 -7.94
C PRO A 127 19.17 9.21 -7.56
N ALA A 128 19.83 8.91 -6.42
CA ALA A 128 21.00 9.65 -5.95
C ALA A 128 22.23 9.45 -6.86
N GLU A 129 22.48 8.23 -7.33
CA GLU A 129 23.54 7.93 -8.29
C GLU A 129 23.25 8.61 -9.64
N PHE A 130 22.03 8.46 -10.15
CA PHE A 130 21.59 9.07 -11.41
C PHE A 130 21.76 10.60 -11.41
N LYS A 131 21.30 11.27 -10.34
CA LYS A 131 21.51 12.71 -10.12
C LYS A 131 22.99 13.09 -10.18
N THR A 132 23.82 12.32 -9.48
CA THR A 132 25.27 12.60 -9.38
C THR A 132 25.95 12.47 -10.74
N GLU A 133 25.64 11.42 -11.50
CA GLU A 133 26.20 11.20 -12.83
C GLU A 133 25.80 12.29 -13.84
N ILE A 134 24.52 12.68 -13.86
CA ILE A 134 24.06 13.76 -14.75
C ILE A 134 24.68 15.10 -14.41
N ASN A 135 24.65 15.50 -13.13
CA ASN A 135 25.19 16.80 -12.74
C ASN A 135 26.70 16.90 -13.02
N ASN A 136 27.45 15.82 -12.78
CA ASN A 136 28.87 15.76 -13.14
C ASN A 136 29.09 15.88 -14.66
N HIS A 137 28.22 15.28 -15.48
CA HIS A 137 28.33 15.38 -16.93
C HIS A 137 28.00 16.80 -17.43
N LEU A 138 26.94 17.41 -16.89
CA LEU A 138 26.56 18.79 -17.17
C LEU A 138 27.71 19.77 -16.89
N ASP A 139 28.43 19.58 -15.79
CA ASP A 139 29.62 20.36 -15.46
C ASP A 139 30.77 20.15 -16.47
N VAL A 140 30.99 18.92 -16.94
CA VAL A 140 32.02 18.60 -17.95
C VAL A 140 31.66 19.12 -19.35
N ALA A 141 30.36 19.18 -19.69
CA ALA A 141 29.87 19.66 -20.98
C ALA A 141 29.88 21.19 -21.10
N ALA A 142 29.88 21.92 -19.97
CA ALA A 142 29.93 23.38 -19.90
C ALA A 142 31.18 23.93 -19.16
N PRO A 143 32.42 23.51 -19.52
CA PRO A 143 33.63 23.88 -18.77
C PRO A 143 34.01 25.36 -18.94
N ASP A 144 33.48 26.02 -19.97
CA ASP A 144 33.71 27.44 -20.29
C ASP A 144 32.57 28.36 -19.79
N ALA A 145 31.75 27.90 -18.83
CA ALA A 145 30.75 28.73 -18.16
C ALA A 145 31.43 29.89 -17.42
N HIS A 146 31.57 31.03 -18.10
CA HIS A 146 32.23 32.20 -17.54
C HIS A 146 31.43 32.72 -16.34
N LEU A 147 31.98 32.58 -15.13
CA LEU A 147 31.38 33.09 -13.89
C LEU A 147 31.04 34.59 -13.97
N GLU A 148 31.75 35.34 -14.83
CA GLU A 148 31.52 36.74 -15.16
C GLU A 148 30.15 37.04 -15.79
N GLN A 149 29.41 36.02 -16.24
CA GLN A 149 28.02 36.18 -16.69
C GLN A 149 27.07 36.51 -15.52
N ILE A 150 27.44 36.17 -14.29
CA ILE A 150 26.76 36.66 -13.10
C ILE A 150 27.17 38.11 -12.92
N SER A 151 26.23 39.04 -13.10
CA SER A 151 26.48 40.51 -13.05
C SER A 151 27.20 41.01 -11.78
N LEU A 152 27.17 40.24 -10.70
CA LEU A 152 27.82 40.52 -9.42
C LEU A 152 29.27 40.01 -9.33
N VAL A 153 29.70 39.18 -10.27
CA VAL A 153 31.04 38.59 -10.37
C VAL A 153 31.87 39.41 -11.36
N THR A 154 32.77 40.24 -10.82
CA THR A 154 33.80 40.92 -11.63
C THR A 154 34.95 39.97 -11.93
N GLY A 155 35.79 40.24 -12.95
CA GLY A 155 36.91 39.35 -13.29
C GLY A 155 37.85 39.02 -12.12
N SER A 156 38.10 39.95 -11.19
CA SER A 156 38.90 39.65 -9.98
C SER A 156 38.21 38.71 -8.99
N ILE A 157 36.87 38.72 -8.96
CA ILE A 157 36.06 37.81 -8.15
C ILE A 157 36.05 36.45 -8.82
N ALA A 158 35.86 36.39 -10.15
CA ALA A 158 35.92 35.15 -10.92
C ALA A 158 37.27 34.43 -10.70
N ASP A 159 38.38 35.14 -10.84
CA ASP A 159 39.72 34.58 -10.60
C ASP A 159 39.86 34.00 -9.18
N SER A 160 39.36 34.71 -8.16
CA SER A 160 39.41 34.23 -6.78
C SER A 160 38.52 33.00 -6.54
N LEU A 161 37.34 32.95 -7.15
CA LEU A 161 36.42 31.81 -7.09
C LEU A 161 37.05 30.57 -7.75
N THR A 162 37.59 30.72 -8.96
CA THR A 162 38.27 29.64 -9.68
C THR A 162 39.48 29.11 -8.91
N ASN A 163 40.28 30.00 -8.30
CA ASN A 163 41.41 29.58 -7.45
C ASN A 163 40.98 28.87 -6.17
N ALA A 164 39.77 29.13 -5.67
CA ALA A 164 39.19 28.47 -4.51
C ALA A 164 38.48 27.15 -4.86
N GLY A 165 38.45 26.77 -6.15
CA GLY A 165 37.85 25.53 -6.63
C GLY A 165 36.42 25.67 -7.13
N TYR A 166 35.85 26.89 -7.17
CA TYR A 166 34.55 27.15 -7.77
C TYR A 166 34.73 27.49 -9.25
N THR A 167 34.52 26.51 -10.11
CA THR A 167 34.82 26.59 -11.54
C THR A 167 33.59 26.58 -12.43
N SER A 168 32.46 26.08 -11.93
CA SER A 168 31.17 26.06 -12.65
C SER A 168 30.05 26.81 -11.90
N PHE A 169 28.92 27.01 -12.58
CA PHE A 169 27.71 27.50 -11.91
C PHE A 169 27.15 26.48 -10.90
N HIS A 170 27.37 25.18 -11.10
CA HIS A 170 26.99 24.13 -10.13
C HIS A 170 27.81 24.23 -8.84
N ASP A 171 29.12 24.46 -8.95
CA ASP A 171 30.00 24.68 -7.80
C ASP A 171 29.52 25.87 -6.95
N LEU A 172 29.04 26.93 -7.59
CA LEU A 172 28.49 28.11 -6.91
C LEU A 172 27.07 27.87 -6.36
N ALA A 173 26.24 27.11 -7.07
CA ALA A 173 24.87 26.76 -6.69
C ALA A 173 24.81 25.90 -5.41
N THR A 174 25.80 25.03 -5.24
CA THR A 174 25.91 24.08 -4.11
C THR A 174 26.78 24.59 -2.96
N ALA A 175 27.37 25.78 -3.09
CA ALA A 175 28.26 26.36 -2.10
C ALA A 175 27.54 26.97 -0.90
N ASP A 176 28.19 26.93 0.27
CA ASP A 176 27.78 27.68 1.45
C ASP A 176 28.10 29.17 1.29
N ALA A 177 27.12 30.03 1.60
CA ALA A 177 27.24 31.48 1.52
C ALA A 177 28.36 32.02 2.43
N ASP A 178 28.58 31.40 3.59
CA ASP A 178 29.65 31.77 4.51
C ASP A 178 31.02 31.45 3.92
N ALA A 179 31.17 30.26 3.33
CA ALA A 179 32.39 29.83 2.67
C ALA A 179 32.73 30.73 1.47
N LEU A 180 31.74 31.09 0.66
CA LEU A 180 31.89 31.99 -0.48
C LEU A 180 32.29 33.41 -0.07
N SER A 181 31.69 33.96 0.98
CA SER A 181 31.97 35.32 1.46
C SER A 181 33.45 35.54 1.84
N GLY A 182 34.17 34.47 2.21
CA GLY A 182 35.59 34.50 2.54
C GLY A 182 36.55 34.49 1.34
N VAL A 183 36.06 34.23 0.12
CA VAL A 183 36.90 33.95 -1.06
C VAL A 183 37.53 35.21 -1.66
N HIS A 184 36.85 36.36 -1.56
CA HIS A 184 37.34 37.64 -2.10
C HIS A 184 36.94 38.81 -1.20
N THR A 185 37.82 39.80 -1.04
CA THR A 185 37.66 40.91 -0.06
C THR A 185 36.41 41.80 -0.28
N THR A 186 35.78 41.73 -1.45
CA THR A 186 34.58 42.49 -1.81
C THR A 186 33.30 41.64 -1.88
N LEU A 187 33.42 40.35 -1.59
CA LEU A 187 32.31 39.39 -1.53
C LEU A 187 31.76 39.41 -0.10
N THR A 188 30.63 40.05 0.10
CA THR A 188 29.90 39.99 1.39
C THR A 188 28.97 38.79 1.38
N GLU A 189 28.55 38.30 2.55
CA GLU A 189 27.52 37.25 2.70
C GLU A 189 26.27 37.53 1.84
N ALA A 190 25.70 38.75 1.92
CA ALA A 190 24.57 39.17 1.08
C ALA A 190 24.85 39.24 -0.44
N LYS A 191 26.12 39.24 -0.86
CA LYS A 191 26.50 39.11 -2.29
C LYS A 191 26.71 37.65 -2.66
N ALA A 192 27.29 36.85 -1.77
CA ALA A 192 27.42 35.40 -1.92
C ALA A 192 26.04 34.77 -2.12
N GLU A 193 25.06 35.06 -1.27
CA GLU A 193 23.68 34.58 -1.41
C GLU A 193 23.05 34.92 -2.77
N LYS A 194 23.29 36.13 -3.28
CA LYS A 194 22.80 36.55 -4.61
C LYS A 194 23.53 35.87 -5.74
N ILE A 195 24.83 35.62 -5.60
CA ILE A 195 25.62 34.86 -6.58
C ILE A 195 25.13 33.42 -6.62
N ILE A 196 24.94 32.77 -5.47
CA ILE A 196 24.36 31.41 -5.34
C ILE A 196 22.96 31.36 -5.97
N THR A 197 22.08 32.31 -5.64
CA THR A 197 20.72 32.38 -6.20
C THR A 197 20.74 32.57 -7.72
N THR A 198 21.66 33.40 -8.25
CA THR A 198 21.77 33.62 -9.70
C THR A 198 22.36 32.41 -10.39
N ALA A 199 23.36 31.75 -9.78
CA ALA A 199 23.94 30.51 -10.26
C ALA A 199 22.91 29.37 -10.27
N ASN A 200 22.09 29.23 -9.23
CA ASN A 200 20.97 28.27 -9.17
C ASN A 200 19.96 28.48 -10.32
N ASN A 201 19.71 29.73 -10.71
CA ASN A 201 18.80 30.03 -11.83
C ASN A 201 19.44 29.84 -13.21
N GLN A 202 20.75 29.62 -13.29
CA GLN A 202 21.53 29.54 -14.54
C GLN A 202 22.21 28.19 -14.75
N ALA A 203 22.43 27.41 -13.69
CA ALA A 203 22.93 26.07 -13.76
C ALA A 203 21.79 25.15 -14.19
N LEU A 204 21.96 24.44 -15.30
CA LEU A 204 21.13 23.28 -15.58
C LEU A 204 21.54 22.22 -14.55
N THR A 205 20.67 21.90 -13.59
CA THR A 205 20.94 20.90 -12.56
C THR A 205 19.73 20.04 -12.37
N VAL A 206 19.94 18.73 -12.18
CA VAL A 206 18.89 17.81 -11.76
C VAL A 206 18.81 17.81 -10.24
N THR A 207 17.64 18.15 -9.72
CA THR A 207 17.31 18.09 -8.30
C THR A 207 17.08 16.65 -7.83
N ASP A 208 17.07 16.41 -6.51
CA ASP A 208 16.73 15.08 -5.97
C ASP A 208 15.32 14.64 -6.37
N GLU A 209 14.37 15.57 -6.43
CA GLU A 209 12.99 15.27 -6.81
C GLU A 209 12.86 14.94 -8.30
N GLU A 210 13.53 15.69 -9.18
CA GLU A 210 13.55 15.37 -10.62
C GLU A 210 14.22 14.03 -10.89
N ALA A 211 15.35 13.74 -10.23
CA ALA A 211 16.02 12.45 -10.37
C ALA A 211 15.13 11.28 -9.92
N LYS A 212 14.43 11.44 -8.78
CA LYS A 212 13.45 10.44 -8.31
C LYS A 212 12.33 10.26 -9.31
N GLN A 213 11.75 11.36 -9.82
CA GLN A 213 10.67 11.30 -10.79
C GLN A 213 11.10 10.57 -12.08
N ILE A 214 12.28 10.90 -12.62
CA ILE A 214 12.78 10.29 -13.86
C ILE A 214 13.03 8.79 -13.68
N VAL A 215 13.74 8.39 -12.62
CA VAL A 215 14.00 6.98 -12.30
C VAL A 215 12.70 6.22 -12.07
N HIS A 216 11.79 6.82 -11.30
CA HIS A 216 10.51 6.22 -11.00
C HIS A 216 9.62 6.04 -12.23
N SER A 217 9.51 7.05 -13.10
CA SER A 217 8.73 6.94 -14.34
C SER A 217 9.24 5.79 -15.21
N ALA A 218 10.55 5.56 -15.27
CA ALA A 218 11.08 4.41 -15.99
C ALA A 218 10.72 3.06 -15.34
N GLU A 219 10.73 2.97 -14.00
CA GLU A 219 10.31 1.76 -13.29
C GLU A 219 8.84 1.40 -13.56
N MET A 220 7.96 2.41 -13.68
CA MET A 220 6.53 2.19 -13.95
C MET A 220 6.26 1.66 -15.36
N GLU A 221 7.09 2.06 -16.32
CA GLU A 221 6.97 1.64 -17.72
C GLU A 221 7.61 0.26 -18.02
N LEU A 222 8.35 -0.30 -17.06
CA LEU A 222 8.97 -1.61 -17.25
C LEU A 222 7.95 -2.76 -17.20
N PRO A 223 8.02 -3.72 -18.14
CA PRO A 223 7.22 -4.94 -18.07
C PRO A 223 7.46 -5.71 -16.76
N VAL A 224 6.41 -5.94 -16.00
CA VAL A 224 6.53 -6.55 -14.66
C VAL A 224 6.67 -8.07 -14.66
N GLY A 225 6.57 -8.71 -15.83
CA GLY A 225 6.54 -10.17 -15.96
C GLY A 225 7.73 -10.87 -15.33
N ASP A 226 8.95 -10.36 -15.57
CA ASP A 226 10.18 -10.93 -15.01
C ASP A 226 10.25 -10.73 -13.49
N THR A 227 9.87 -9.55 -13.01
CA THR A 227 9.78 -9.25 -11.57
C THR A 227 8.76 -10.16 -10.88
N LEU A 228 7.59 -10.38 -11.48
CA LEU A 228 6.58 -11.30 -10.97
C LEU A 228 7.07 -12.75 -10.97
N ALA A 229 7.79 -13.17 -12.02
CA ALA A 229 8.39 -14.51 -12.09
C ALA A 229 9.47 -14.71 -11.01
N GLN A 230 10.30 -13.70 -10.76
CA GLN A 230 11.30 -13.72 -9.69
C GLN A 230 10.64 -13.77 -8.30
N LYS A 231 9.64 -12.93 -8.04
CA LYS A 231 8.86 -12.96 -6.79
C LYS A 231 8.20 -14.32 -6.58
N ALA A 232 7.55 -14.86 -7.61
CA ALA A 232 6.92 -16.19 -7.54
C ALA A 232 7.94 -17.31 -7.28
N LEU A 233 9.11 -17.24 -7.90
CA LEU A 233 10.20 -18.20 -7.65
C LEU A 233 10.74 -18.07 -6.22
N GLN A 234 10.85 -16.86 -5.68
CA GLN A 234 11.30 -16.65 -4.31
C GLN A 234 10.27 -17.21 -3.32
N SER A 235 8.99 -16.87 -3.46
CA SER A 235 7.93 -17.45 -2.62
C SER A 235 7.93 -18.98 -2.69
N TYR A 236 8.08 -19.56 -3.89
CA TYR A 236 8.18 -21.01 -4.03
C TYR A 236 9.39 -21.60 -3.30
N LYS A 237 10.53 -20.92 -3.29
CA LYS A 237 11.74 -21.34 -2.56
C LYS A 237 11.54 -21.28 -1.05
N ASP A 238 10.84 -20.26 -0.57
CA ASP A 238 10.54 -20.07 0.84
C ASP A 238 9.61 -21.20 1.36
N ASP A 239 8.75 -21.72 0.48
CA ASP A 239 7.81 -22.82 0.77
C ASP A 239 8.39 -24.24 0.55
N LEU A 240 9.69 -24.38 0.26
CA LEU A 240 10.32 -25.69 0.08
C LEU A 240 10.49 -26.40 1.44
N ASP A 241 10.20 -27.69 1.48
CA ASP A 241 10.54 -28.52 2.63
C ASP A 241 12.06 -28.78 2.74
N GLY A 242 12.47 -29.43 3.82
CA GLY A 242 13.88 -29.82 4.03
C GLY A 242 14.45 -30.79 2.97
N SER A 243 13.62 -31.29 2.03
CA SER A 243 14.04 -32.10 0.89
C SER A 243 14.18 -31.31 -0.41
N GLY A 244 13.84 -30.01 -0.41
CA GLY A 244 13.87 -29.14 -1.57
C GLY A 244 12.69 -29.32 -2.52
N SER A 245 11.56 -29.87 -2.04
CA SER A 245 10.32 -29.99 -2.80
C SER A 245 9.25 -29.08 -2.19
N GLY A 246 8.37 -28.51 -3.02
CA GLY A 246 7.23 -27.75 -2.52
C GLY A 246 6.34 -28.66 -1.68
N ALA A 247 6.06 -28.24 -0.44
CA ALA A 247 5.22 -28.98 0.49
C ALA A 247 4.23 -28.05 1.17
N ALA A 248 3.02 -28.55 1.47
CA ALA A 248 2.08 -27.80 2.28
C ALA A 248 2.60 -27.72 3.73
N SER A 249 2.72 -26.52 4.30
CA SER A 249 2.97 -26.34 5.72
C SER A 249 1.67 -26.55 6.51
N ILE A 250 1.75 -27.30 7.62
CA ILE A 250 0.63 -27.46 8.56
C ILE A 250 1.08 -26.90 9.91
N THR A 251 0.69 -25.67 10.21
CA THR A 251 0.97 -25.04 11.49
C THR A 251 -0.17 -25.33 12.46
N GLN A 252 0.07 -26.23 13.42
CA GLN A 252 -0.90 -26.48 14.48
C GLN A 252 -0.81 -25.39 15.56
N ILE A 253 -1.72 -24.42 15.50
CA ILE A 253 -1.85 -23.33 16.49
C ILE A 253 -1.97 -23.90 17.93
N GLU A 254 -2.62 -25.07 18.08
CA GLU A 254 -2.83 -25.76 19.36
C GLU A 254 -1.53 -26.27 20.02
N ARG A 255 -0.39 -26.33 19.32
CA ARG A 255 0.87 -26.91 19.84
C ARG A 255 1.80 -25.92 20.52
N THR A 256 1.49 -24.62 20.50
CA THR A 256 2.32 -23.65 21.20
C THR A 256 2.06 -23.80 22.70
N GLU A 257 2.99 -24.43 23.43
CA GLU A 257 2.93 -24.55 24.90
C GLU A 257 3.79 -23.50 25.61
N GLN A 258 4.50 -22.65 24.85
CA GLN A 258 5.27 -21.54 25.39
C GLN A 258 4.33 -20.50 26.00
N THR A 259 4.65 -20.09 27.23
CA THR A 259 4.00 -18.96 27.91
C THR A 259 4.72 -17.67 27.52
N VAL A 260 3.99 -16.56 27.40
CA VAL A 260 4.59 -15.25 27.17
C VAL A 260 5.48 -14.82 28.33
N GLY A 261 6.42 -13.90 28.05
CA GLY A 261 7.32 -13.33 29.04
C GLY A 261 6.65 -12.44 30.09
N ASP A 262 7.43 -12.05 31.10
CA ASP A 262 7.01 -11.11 32.13
C ASP A 262 7.10 -9.66 31.62
N PRO A 263 6.33 -8.71 32.18
CA PRO A 263 6.51 -7.29 31.92
C PRO A 263 7.95 -6.81 32.21
N LYS A 264 8.56 -6.08 31.26
CA LYS A 264 9.91 -5.50 31.42
C LYS A 264 10.04 -4.60 32.66
N ALA A 265 8.96 -3.91 33.04
CA ALA A 265 8.93 -3.08 34.25
C ALA A 265 9.08 -3.88 35.55
N LEU A 266 8.63 -5.15 35.59
CA LEU A 266 8.80 -6.02 36.76
C LEU A 266 10.23 -6.57 36.84
N THR A 267 10.92 -6.71 35.70
CA THR A 267 12.27 -7.26 35.63
C THR A 267 13.37 -6.22 35.85
N SER A 268 13.09 -4.92 35.67
CA SER A 268 14.09 -3.83 35.71
C SER A 268 14.02 -2.88 36.92
N GLY A 269 13.01 -2.97 37.80
CA GLY A 269 12.97 -2.27 39.10
C GLY A 269 12.54 -0.79 39.09
N GLU A 270 12.65 -0.10 37.95
CA GLU A 270 11.97 1.18 37.63
C GLU A 270 11.29 1.01 36.26
N ALA A 271 10.20 1.74 35.99
CA ALA A 271 9.48 1.68 34.72
C ALA A 271 9.76 2.92 33.86
N PRO A 272 10.88 2.98 33.11
CA PRO A 272 11.08 3.96 32.06
C PRO A 272 10.02 3.86 30.94
N GLU A 273 9.93 4.90 30.12
CA GLU A 273 8.92 5.03 29.06
C GLU A 273 9.00 3.93 28.00
N ASP A 274 10.17 3.31 27.80
CA ASP A 274 10.41 2.18 26.89
C ASP A 274 9.86 0.82 27.39
N HIS A 275 9.24 0.77 28.57
CA HIS A 275 8.59 -0.42 29.13
C HIS A 275 7.08 -0.47 28.93
N GLN A 276 6.52 0.48 28.20
CA GLN A 276 5.10 0.53 27.87
C GLN A 276 4.88 0.93 26.41
N TYR A 277 3.71 0.61 25.87
CA TYR A 277 3.26 1.15 24.61
C TYR A 277 3.08 2.66 24.73
N VAL A 278 3.68 3.38 23.80
CA VAL A 278 3.46 4.82 23.57
C VAL A 278 2.69 4.92 22.27
N SER A 279 1.58 5.67 22.30
CA SER A 279 0.86 6.06 21.08
C SER A 279 1.59 7.27 20.50
N ASP A 280 2.38 7.04 19.46
CA ASP A 280 3.23 8.01 18.77
C ASP A 280 2.96 8.01 17.26
N ILE A 281 1.77 7.57 16.85
CA ILE A 281 1.36 7.46 15.45
C ILE A 281 0.04 8.18 15.21
N GLY A 282 -0.24 8.49 13.94
CA GLY A 282 -1.47 9.18 13.56
C GLY A 282 -1.56 10.57 14.21
N ALA A 283 -2.67 10.85 14.91
CA ALA A 283 -2.88 12.16 15.53
C ALA A 283 -1.96 12.45 16.74
N ASN A 284 -1.31 11.42 17.31
CA ASN A 284 -0.39 11.55 18.44
C ASN A 284 1.09 11.62 18.01
N ASP A 285 1.41 11.59 16.72
CA ASP A 285 2.79 11.62 16.21
C ASP A 285 3.61 12.83 16.73
N SER A 286 2.97 14.00 16.81
CA SER A 286 3.62 15.23 17.31
C SER A 286 3.59 15.40 18.83
N ASP A 287 2.75 14.66 19.55
CA ASP A 287 2.63 14.70 21.02
C ASP A 287 2.36 13.28 21.56
N PRO A 288 3.41 12.44 21.68
CA PRO A 288 3.26 11.03 22.03
C PRO A 288 2.62 10.80 23.41
N VAL A 289 1.76 9.78 23.50
CA VAL A 289 0.98 9.46 24.72
C VAL A 289 1.36 8.09 25.28
N ALA A 290 1.96 8.07 26.46
CA ALA A 290 2.18 6.84 27.22
C ALA A 290 0.84 6.19 27.64
N CYS A 291 0.61 4.94 27.21
CA CYS A 291 -0.69 4.28 27.38
C CYS A 291 -0.79 3.31 28.56
N GLY A 292 0.31 3.02 29.25
CA GLY A 292 0.36 2.08 30.39
C GLY A 292 0.42 0.60 30.01
N LEU A 293 0.16 0.22 28.75
CA LEU A 293 0.23 -1.16 28.31
C LEU A 293 1.68 -1.67 28.32
N GLN A 294 2.02 -2.53 29.28
CA GLN A 294 3.39 -3.00 29.47
C GLN A 294 3.92 -3.81 28.28
N VAL A 295 5.18 -3.57 27.93
CA VAL A 295 5.97 -4.38 26.99
C VAL A 295 6.48 -5.63 27.72
N LEU A 296 6.34 -6.80 27.09
CA LEU A 296 6.84 -8.07 27.62
C LEU A 296 8.33 -8.27 27.26
N ASP A 297 9.05 -9.01 28.09
CA ASP A 297 10.49 -9.28 27.91
C ASP A 297 10.80 -10.36 26.86
N ASP A 298 9.83 -11.21 26.51
CA ASP A 298 9.97 -12.26 25.48
C ASP A 298 9.62 -11.72 24.08
N GLU A 299 10.62 -11.22 23.37
CA GLU A 299 10.48 -10.77 21.99
C GLU A 299 10.43 -11.91 20.95
N HIS A 300 10.80 -13.14 21.33
CA HIS A 300 10.92 -14.27 20.39
C HIS A 300 9.76 -15.25 20.49
N HIS A 301 8.70 -14.89 21.20
CA HIS A 301 7.52 -15.74 21.31
C HIS A 301 6.94 -16.02 19.92
N PRO A 302 6.70 -17.30 19.55
CA PRO A 302 6.37 -17.71 18.18
C PRO A 302 5.00 -17.23 17.69
N GLN A 303 4.21 -16.57 18.52
CA GLN A 303 2.89 -16.00 18.18
C GLN A 303 2.89 -14.47 18.20
N VAL A 304 4.05 -13.83 18.33
CA VAL A 304 4.15 -12.37 18.17
C VAL A 304 4.12 -12.06 16.67
N PRO A 305 3.25 -11.15 16.20
CA PRO A 305 3.19 -10.81 14.79
C PRO A 305 4.51 -10.17 14.31
N LYS A 306 5.28 -10.86 13.48
CA LYS A 306 6.49 -10.33 12.81
C LYS A 306 6.58 -10.89 11.39
N ALA A 307 7.07 -10.10 10.45
CA ALA A 307 7.26 -10.56 9.07
C ALA A 307 8.23 -11.77 9.01
N GLU A 308 9.33 -11.71 9.77
CA GLU A 308 10.36 -12.76 9.81
C GLU A 308 9.86 -14.11 10.35
N THR A 309 8.96 -14.10 11.34
CA THR A 309 8.47 -15.32 11.99
C THR A 309 7.14 -15.81 11.42
N HIS A 310 6.44 -14.99 10.63
CA HIS A 310 5.18 -15.31 9.97
C HIS A 310 5.19 -15.02 8.45
N PRO A 311 6.20 -15.48 7.68
CA PRO A 311 6.23 -15.27 6.22
C PRO A 311 5.02 -15.92 5.54
N ASP A 312 4.59 -17.10 6.02
CA ASP A 312 3.41 -17.84 5.55
C ASP A 312 2.07 -17.11 5.82
N ALA A 313 2.04 -16.07 6.65
CA ALA A 313 0.80 -15.31 6.87
C ALA A 313 0.40 -14.51 5.62
N GLY A 314 1.29 -14.37 4.64
CA GLY A 314 1.03 -13.72 3.37
C GLY A 314 0.43 -12.32 3.57
N PRO A 315 -0.75 -11.99 2.98
CA PRO A 315 -1.43 -10.70 3.20
C PRO A 315 -1.83 -10.42 4.66
N GLY A 316 -1.69 -11.39 5.56
CA GLY A 316 -1.97 -11.28 6.97
C GLY A 316 -0.76 -10.92 7.86
N ALA A 317 0.46 -10.89 7.34
CA ALA A 317 1.61 -10.37 8.10
C ALA A 317 1.49 -8.84 8.29
N LEU A 318 2.25 -8.28 9.25
CA LEU A 318 2.44 -6.84 9.29
C LEU A 318 3.28 -6.43 8.07
N PRO A 319 2.85 -5.41 7.31
CA PRO A 319 3.66 -4.91 6.20
C PRO A 319 4.97 -4.33 6.73
N VAL A 320 6.01 -4.45 5.92
CA VAL A 320 7.35 -3.92 6.22
C VAL A 320 7.81 -3.00 5.10
N ASP A 321 8.65 -2.04 5.44
CA ASP A 321 9.26 -1.13 4.47
C ASP A 321 10.49 -1.78 3.78
N GLU A 322 11.23 -0.98 3.02
CA GLU A 322 12.45 -1.42 2.31
C GLU A 322 13.57 -1.90 3.23
N ASN A 323 13.58 -1.47 4.49
CA ASN A 323 14.57 -1.86 5.51
C ASN A 323 14.14 -3.11 6.27
N GLY A 324 12.91 -3.59 6.04
CA GLY A 324 12.31 -4.69 6.78
C GLY A 324 11.65 -4.23 8.10
N ASP A 325 11.57 -2.93 8.34
CA ASP A 325 10.92 -2.37 9.52
C ASP A 325 9.40 -2.40 9.36
N VAL A 326 8.67 -2.71 10.44
CA VAL A 326 7.20 -2.75 10.40
C VAL A 326 6.64 -1.37 10.10
N VAL A 327 5.85 -1.27 9.04
CA VAL A 327 5.11 -0.06 8.70
C VAL A 327 4.04 0.18 9.77
N ALA A 328 3.95 1.40 10.28
CA ALA A 328 2.91 1.77 11.23
C ALA A 328 1.55 1.95 10.51
N PRO A 329 0.42 1.54 11.12
CA PRO A 329 -0.88 1.83 10.56
C PRO A 329 -1.23 3.32 10.75
N ALA A 330 -1.91 3.92 9.76
CA ALA A 330 -2.65 5.16 10.00
C ALA A 330 -3.78 4.90 10.99
N VAL A 331 -3.75 5.61 12.11
CA VAL A 331 -4.71 5.41 13.20
C VAL A 331 -5.87 6.38 13.06
N PRO A 332 -7.11 5.89 12.89
CA PRO A 332 -8.28 6.77 12.90
C PRO A 332 -8.55 7.31 14.30
N VAL A 333 -9.22 8.46 14.35
CA VAL A 333 -9.76 9.01 15.61
C VAL A 333 -11.14 8.40 15.87
N GLU A 334 -11.40 8.00 17.11
CA GLU A 334 -12.71 7.49 17.53
C GLU A 334 -13.78 8.61 17.43
N PRO A 335 -14.89 8.44 16.70
CA PRO A 335 -15.82 9.53 16.38
C PRO A 335 -16.53 10.16 17.57
N GLU A 336 -16.82 9.43 18.63
CA GLU A 336 -17.55 9.96 19.79
C GLU A 336 -16.62 10.41 20.91
N LEU A 337 -15.54 9.69 21.15
CA LEU A 337 -14.57 9.96 22.20
C LEU A 337 -13.52 10.98 21.78
N GLN A 338 -13.29 11.15 20.46
CA GLN A 338 -12.31 12.07 19.90
C GLN A 338 -10.89 11.80 20.40
N VAL A 339 -10.55 10.52 20.53
CA VAL A 339 -9.21 10.04 20.93
C VAL A 339 -8.72 9.05 19.86
N PRO A 340 -7.42 9.02 19.53
CA PRO A 340 -6.86 8.01 18.64
C PRO A 340 -7.20 6.59 19.11
N VAL A 341 -7.58 5.74 18.16
CA VAL A 341 -8.06 4.40 18.48
C VAL A 341 -6.96 3.53 19.09
N ASP A 342 -5.69 3.69 18.67
CA ASP A 342 -4.57 2.93 19.22
C ASP A 342 -4.35 3.21 20.71
N GLU A 343 -4.43 4.48 21.11
CA GLU A 343 -4.35 4.93 22.50
C GLU A 343 -5.46 4.29 23.34
N LEU A 344 -6.70 4.34 22.85
CA LEU A 344 -7.86 3.74 23.51
C LEU A 344 -7.71 2.21 23.64
N VAL A 345 -7.28 1.55 22.57
CA VAL A 345 -7.05 0.10 22.54
C VAL A 345 -5.96 -0.29 23.53
N ALA A 346 -4.82 0.41 23.55
CA ALA A 346 -3.72 0.13 24.45
C ALA A 346 -4.15 0.29 25.93
N LYS A 347 -4.88 1.36 26.26
CA LYS A 347 -5.44 1.57 27.61
C LYS A 347 -6.44 0.48 28.00
N ALA A 348 -7.32 0.06 27.10
CA ALA A 348 -8.27 -1.02 27.36
C ALA A 348 -7.57 -2.37 27.60
N LEU A 349 -6.51 -2.66 26.83
CA LEU A 349 -5.66 -3.83 27.03
C LEU A 349 -4.88 -3.73 28.35
N HIS A 350 -4.44 -2.54 28.78
CA HIS A 350 -3.82 -2.40 30.10
C HIS A 350 -4.80 -2.80 31.22
N ASP A 351 -6.03 -2.29 31.19
CA ASP A 351 -7.05 -2.50 32.23
C ASP A 351 -7.68 -3.91 32.25
N HIS A 352 -7.19 -4.85 31.44
CA HIS A 352 -7.74 -6.21 31.31
C HIS A 352 -9.23 -6.24 30.92
N THR A 353 -9.73 -5.16 30.31
CA THR A 353 -11.15 -5.02 29.98
C THR A 353 -11.46 -5.77 28.68
N ALA A 354 -12.57 -6.50 28.65
CA ALA A 354 -13.04 -7.13 27.42
C ALA A 354 -13.33 -6.06 26.36
N LEU A 355 -12.61 -6.09 25.25
CA LEU A 355 -12.64 -5.05 24.23
C LEU A 355 -13.45 -5.49 23.00
N ARG A 356 -14.27 -4.57 22.48
CA ARG A 356 -15.01 -4.72 21.23
C ARG A 356 -14.66 -3.60 20.26
N LEU A 357 -14.14 -3.97 19.09
CA LEU A 357 -13.87 -3.05 17.98
C LEU A 357 -14.94 -3.16 16.90
N ILE A 358 -15.58 -2.04 16.58
CA ILE A 358 -16.61 -1.96 15.54
C ILE A 358 -16.09 -1.09 14.40
N GLY A 359 -16.06 -1.59 13.19
CA GLY A 359 -15.61 -0.78 12.06
C GLY A 359 -15.92 -1.44 10.73
N PRO A 360 -15.99 -0.69 9.62
CA PRO A 360 -16.27 -1.26 8.31
C PRO A 360 -15.17 -2.25 7.87
N ARG A 361 -15.45 -3.03 6.82
CA ARG A 361 -14.46 -3.98 6.29
C ARG A 361 -13.25 -3.20 5.76
N GLY A 362 -12.04 -3.70 6.02
CA GLY A 362 -10.83 -3.03 5.56
C GLY A 362 -10.48 -1.71 6.28
N SER A 363 -11.09 -1.38 7.43
CA SER A 363 -10.75 -0.19 8.23
C SER A 363 -9.50 -0.33 9.13
N GLY A 364 -8.73 -1.42 8.98
CA GLY A 364 -7.48 -1.60 9.72
C GLY A 364 -7.59 -2.20 11.14
N LYS A 365 -8.78 -2.66 11.60
CA LYS A 365 -8.98 -3.26 12.96
C LYS A 365 -7.90 -4.28 13.36
N ASN A 366 -7.66 -5.28 12.50
CA ASN A 366 -6.69 -6.34 12.77
C ASN A 366 -5.25 -5.88 12.61
N TYR A 367 -5.00 -4.93 11.70
CA TYR A 367 -3.68 -4.34 11.50
C TYR A 367 -3.26 -3.57 12.75
N LEU A 368 -4.14 -2.69 13.25
CA LEU A 368 -3.91 -1.95 14.49
C LEU A 368 -3.63 -2.87 15.68
N LEU A 369 -4.44 -3.93 15.86
CA LEU A 369 -4.21 -4.89 16.93
C LEU A 369 -2.85 -5.57 16.77
N LYS A 370 -2.52 -6.09 15.58
CA LYS A 370 -1.22 -6.73 15.34
C LYS A 370 -0.06 -5.79 15.63
N TYR A 371 -0.15 -4.53 15.21
CA TYR A 371 0.87 -3.52 15.45
C TYR A 371 1.10 -3.29 16.95
N ILE A 372 0.05 -3.05 17.74
CA ILE A 372 0.18 -2.89 19.20
C ILE A 372 0.80 -4.15 19.85
N HIS A 373 0.43 -5.34 19.39
CA HIS A 373 0.96 -6.60 19.92
C HIS A 373 2.43 -6.82 19.55
N HIS A 374 2.82 -6.44 18.33
CA HIS A 374 4.22 -6.41 17.90
C HIS A 374 5.04 -5.48 18.79
N GLN A 375 4.60 -4.22 18.95
CA GLN A 375 5.28 -3.21 19.76
C GLN A 375 5.39 -3.58 21.25
N THR A 376 4.52 -4.46 21.74
CA THR A 376 4.48 -4.87 23.16
C THR A 376 4.95 -6.30 23.41
N ASN A 377 5.48 -6.99 22.40
CA ASN A 377 5.91 -8.40 22.48
C ASN A 377 4.80 -9.34 22.99
N ARG A 378 3.55 -9.09 22.60
CA ARG A 378 2.40 -9.89 23.03
C ARG A 378 2.03 -10.90 21.96
N ALA A 379 1.84 -12.15 22.39
CA ALA A 379 1.29 -13.18 21.52
C ALA A 379 -0.11 -12.79 21.02
N TYR A 380 -0.37 -13.01 19.74
CA TYR A 380 -1.61 -12.67 19.05
C TYR A 380 -2.12 -13.90 18.31
N VAL A 381 -3.35 -14.30 18.59
CA VAL A 381 -4.05 -15.39 17.88
C VAL A 381 -5.41 -14.88 17.44
N SER A 382 -5.64 -14.84 16.13
CA SER A 382 -6.93 -14.42 15.56
C SER A 382 -7.69 -15.62 15.02
N ILE A 383 -8.99 -15.65 15.29
CA ILE A 383 -9.90 -16.71 14.87
C ILE A 383 -11.14 -16.04 14.27
N ASP A 384 -11.44 -16.38 13.03
CA ASP A 384 -12.71 -16.02 12.41
C ASP A 384 -13.78 -16.99 12.91
N VAL A 385 -14.87 -16.46 13.47
CA VAL A 385 -15.99 -17.27 13.98
C VAL A 385 -17.22 -17.12 13.10
N ASP A 386 -18.00 -18.17 13.03
CA ASP A 386 -19.19 -18.28 12.19
C ASP A 386 -20.36 -18.99 12.90
N ALA A 387 -21.47 -19.14 12.19
CA ALA A 387 -22.66 -19.80 12.70
C ALA A 387 -22.49 -21.31 12.91
N ALA A 388 -21.38 -21.92 12.45
CA ALA A 388 -21.05 -23.33 12.69
C ALA A 388 -20.10 -23.51 13.89
N THR A 389 -19.44 -22.44 14.34
CA THR A 389 -18.47 -22.46 15.42
C THR A 389 -19.08 -22.95 16.73
N THR A 390 -18.52 -24.03 17.26
CA THR A 390 -18.94 -24.69 18.49
C THR A 390 -17.99 -24.37 19.66
N PRO A 391 -18.39 -24.64 20.92
CA PRO A 391 -17.46 -24.56 22.05
C PRO A 391 -16.23 -25.47 21.90
N GLU A 392 -16.35 -26.61 21.21
CA GLU A 392 -15.22 -27.53 21.00
C GLU A 392 -14.20 -26.94 20.03
N ASP A 393 -14.62 -26.14 19.04
CA ASP A 393 -13.69 -25.46 18.13
C ASP A 393 -12.86 -24.40 18.85
N LEU A 394 -13.44 -23.72 19.84
CA LEU A 394 -12.74 -22.70 20.63
C LEU A 394 -11.86 -23.31 21.72
N PHE A 395 -12.40 -24.26 22.49
CA PHE A 395 -11.75 -24.73 23.72
C PHE A 395 -11.14 -26.12 23.61
N GLY A 396 -11.56 -26.88 22.60
CA GLY A 396 -11.04 -28.18 22.23
C GLY A 396 -12.00 -29.33 22.52
N PRO A 397 -11.82 -30.48 21.83
CA PRO A 397 -12.66 -31.65 22.02
C PRO A 397 -12.16 -32.55 23.16
N LEU A 398 -13.03 -33.47 23.57
CA LEU A 398 -12.64 -34.61 24.41
C LEU A 398 -12.09 -35.74 23.53
N THR A 399 -10.83 -36.12 23.73
CA THR A 399 -10.16 -37.18 22.95
C THR A 399 -9.57 -38.25 23.86
N PRO A 400 -9.56 -39.54 23.46
CA PRO A 400 -8.85 -40.57 24.20
C PRO A 400 -7.34 -40.31 24.16
N ASP A 401 -6.68 -40.42 25.31
CA ASP A 401 -5.23 -40.42 25.42
C ASP A 401 -4.63 -41.78 25.00
N GLU A 402 -3.30 -41.90 25.09
CA GLU A 402 -2.56 -43.12 24.73
C GLU A 402 -3.03 -44.37 25.50
N ASN A 403 -3.67 -44.20 26.67
CA ASN A 403 -4.20 -45.28 27.50
C ASN A 403 -5.71 -45.52 27.28
N GLY A 404 -6.33 -44.83 26.31
CA GLY A 404 -7.75 -44.89 26.02
C GLY A 404 -8.62 -44.11 27.00
N VAL A 405 -8.03 -43.26 27.85
CA VAL A 405 -8.78 -42.42 28.81
C VAL A 405 -9.17 -41.12 28.11
N ILE A 406 -10.47 -40.80 28.12
CA ILE A 406 -10.97 -39.54 27.53
C ILE A 406 -10.47 -38.35 28.35
N LYS A 407 -9.72 -37.46 27.69
CA LYS A 407 -9.19 -36.21 28.26
C LYS A 407 -9.47 -35.03 27.33
N PRO A 408 -9.63 -33.81 27.88
CA PRO A 408 -9.65 -32.60 27.08
C PRO A 408 -8.35 -32.42 26.29
N ARG A 409 -8.45 -32.11 25.01
CA ARG A 409 -7.37 -31.50 24.22
C ARG A 409 -7.64 -30.01 24.15
N ASN A 410 -6.62 -29.17 24.25
CA ASN A 410 -6.80 -27.72 24.15
C ASN A 410 -6.92 -27.32 22.68
N ALA A 411 -7.93 -26.48 22.35
CA ALA A 411 -7.94 -25.74 21.09
C ALA A 411 -7.34 -24.34 21.26
N ALA A 412 -7.27 -23.60 20.15
CA ALA A 412 -6.53 -22.35 20.03
C ALA A 412 -6.92 -21.29 21.09
N VAL A 413 -8.21 -21.07 21.38
CA VAL A 413 -8.61 -20.07 22.39
C VAL A 413 -8.14 -20.50 23.78
N LYS A 414 -8.43 -21.74 24.17
CA LYS A 414 -8.02 -22.24 25.50
C LYS A 414 -6.50 -22.17 25.66
N GLN A 415 -5.75 -22.64 24.68
CA GLN A 415 -4.29 -22.67 24.74
C GLN A 415 -3.70 -21.26 24.84
N THR A 416 -4.18 -20.32 24.03
CA THR A 416 -3.70 -18.93 24.03
C THR A 416 -3.94 -18.24 25.38
N LEU A 417 -5.12 -18.45 25.99
CA LEU A 417 -5.44 -17.86 27.29
C LEU A 417 -4.59 -18.43 28.43
N ILE A 418 -4.26 -19.72 28.39
CA ILE A 418 -3.36 -20.36 29.37
C ILE A 418 -1.93 -19.82 29.24
N ASN A 419 -1.49 -19.51 28.02
CA ASN A 419 -0.14 -19.05 27.73
C ASN A 419 0.03 -17.52 27.83
N GLY A 420 -1.04 -16.76 28.07
CA GLY A 420 -0.96 -15.30 28.21
C GLY A 420 -0.99 -14.51 26.91
N GLY A 421 -1.42 -15.13 25.82
CA GLY A 421 -1.65 -14.42 24.57
C GLY A 421 -2.99 -13.71 24.50
N THR A 422 -3.13 -12.88 23.48
CA THR A 422 -4.39 -12.23 23.12
C THR A 422 -5.12 -13.04 22.08
N VAL A 423 -6.38 -13.35 22.37
CA VAL A 423 -7.31 -13.96 21.42
C VAL A 423 -8.15 -12.86 20.77
N VAL A 424 -8.18 -12.82 19.44
CA VAL A 424 -9.04 -11.92 18.65
C VAL A 424 -10.10 -12.75 17.93
N LEU A 425 -11.36 -12.61 18.33
CA LEU A 425 -12.51 -13.29 17.71
C LEU A 425 -13.17 -12.35 16.68
N ASN A 426 -12.97 -12.64 15.40
CA ASN A 426 -13.54 -11.83 14.32
C ASN A 426 -14.97 -12.28 13.98
N GLU A 427 -15.81 -11.32 13.62
CA GLU A 427 -17.22 -11.56 13.27
C GLU A 427 -18.02 -12.21 14.40
N PHE A 428 -17.66 -11.88 15.65
CA PHE A 428 -18.23 -12.45 16.87
C PHE A 428 -19.77 -12.58 16.91
N PRO A 429 -20.59 -11.64 16.39
CA PRO A 429 -22.05 -11.79 16.42
C PRO A 429 -22.60 -12.98 15.66
N VAL A 430 -21.91 -13.44 14.62
CA VAL A 430 -22.37 -14.54 13.76
C VAL A 430 -22.29 -15.88 14.50
N MET A 431 -21.48 -15.94 15.57
CA MET A 431 -21.26 -17.14 16.35
C MET A 431 -22.52 -17.59 17.11
N GLN A 432 -22.72 -18.91 17.17
CA GLN A 432 -23.84 -19.49 17.91
C GLN A 432 -23.83 -19.09 19.39
N ALA A 433 -25.03 -18.88 19.94
CA ALA A 433 -25.21 -18.51 21.34
C ALA A 433 -24.50 -19.46 22.33
N GLY A 434 -24.42 -20.76 22.02
CA GLY A 434 -23.74 -21.75 22.88
C GLY A 434 -22.24 -21.46 23.07
N ALA A 435 -21.53 -21.17 21.97
CA ALA A 435 -20.10 -20.82 22.00
C ALA A 435 -19.86 -19.44 22.62
N ALA A 436 -20.69 -18.43 22.28
CA ALA A 436 -20.62 -17.10 22.90
C ALA A 436 -20.84 -17.13 24.42
N ILE A 437 -21.82 -17.91 24.90
CA ILE A 437 -22.13 -18.04 26.33
C ILE A 437 -20.95 -18.62 27.12
N ALA A 438 -20.16 -19.50 26.53
CA ALA A 438 -18.99 -20.08 27.20
C ALA A 438 -17.94 -19.02 27.56
N LEU A 439 -17.86 -17.92 26.79
CA LEU A 439 -16.96 -16.79 27.05
C LEU A 439 -17.53 -15.74 28.00
N HIS A 440 -18.84 -15.73 28.25
CA HIS A 440 -19.47 -14.70 29.10
C HIS A 440 -18.92 -14.66 30.53
N ARG A 441 -18.49 -15.81 31.06
CA ARG A 441 -17.87 -15.84 32.38
C ARG A 441 -16.52 -15.14 32.37
N TYR A 442 -15.71 -15.37 31.34
CA TYR A 442 -14.42 -14.69 31.17
C TYR A 442 -14.63 -13.17 31.12
N PHE A 443 -15.59 -12.69 30.34
CA PHE A 443 -15.84 -11.24 30.21
C PHE A 443 -16.33 -10.57 31.50
N ASN A 444 -16.92 -11.33 32.43
CA ASN A 444 -17.46 -10.80 33.68
C ASN A 444 -16.53 -10.98 34.89
N GLU A 445 -15.85 -12.13 34.96
CA GLU A 445 -15.12 -12.60 36.15
C GLU A 445 -13.63 -12.83 35.88
N GLY A 446 -13.17 -12.72 34.63
CA GLY A 446 -11.79 -13.06 34.25
C GLY A 446 -11.50 -14.56 34.18
N SER A 447 -12.37 -15.42 34.71
CA SER A 447 -12.23 -16.89 34.69
C SER A 447 -13.07 -17.55 33.59
N LEU A 448 -12.57 -18.64 33.01
CA LEU A 448 -13.23 -19.39 31.94
C LEU A 448 -13.69 -20.77 32.44
N LEU A 449 -15.00 -21.04 32.40
CA LEU A 449 -15.56 -22.35 32.76
C LEU A 449 -15.90 -23.13 31.49
N ILE A 450 -15.15 -24.20 31.22
CA ILE A 450 -15.43 -25.10 30.10
C ILE A 450 -16.19 -26.31 30.64
N LYS A 451 -17.52 -26.24 30.54
CA LYS A 451 -18.42 -27.26 31.10
C LYS A 451 -18.17 -28.66 30.53
N ALA A 452 -17.85 -28.77 29.24
CA ALA A 452 -17.56 -30.04 28.59
C ALA A 452 -16.34 -30.74 29.20
N HIS A 453 -15.36 -29.96 29.66
CA HIS A 453 -14.14 -30.47 30.28
C HIS A 453 -14.27 -30.64 31.81
N GLY A 454 -15.26 -29.98 32.42
CA GLY A 454 -15.36 -29.88 33.87
C GLY A 454 -14.26 -29.02 34.49
N GLU A 455 -13.67 -28.11 33.71
CA GLU A 455 -12.50 -27.30 34.09
C GLU A 455 -12.89 -25.84 34.30
N LEU A 456 -12.43 -25.27 35.40
CA LEU A 456 -12.37 -23.82 35.61
C LEU A 456 -10.92 -23.37 35.37
N ILE A 457 -10.75 -22.47 34.43
CA ILE A 457 -9.44 -21.93 34.04
C ILE A 457 -9.36 -20.51 34.56
N GLU A 458 -8.27 -20.24 35.28
CA GLU A 458 -7.78 -18.90 35.56
C GLU A 458 -6.73 -18.57 34.49
N PRO A 459 -7.05 -17.71 33.51
CA PRO A 459 -6.16 -17.33 32.43
C PRO A 459 -4.88 -16.68 32.97
N HIS A 460 -3.81 -16.76 32.19
CA HIS A 460 -2.57 -16.07 32.53
C HIS A 460 -2.81 -14.56 32.66
N PRO A 461 -2.13 -13.83 33.57
CA PRO A 461 -2.37 -12.40 33.78
C PRO A 461 -2.22 -11.53 32.52
N ALA A 462 -1.33 -11.91 31.60
CA ALA A 462 -1.15 -11.22 30.32
C ALA A 462 -2.25 -11.52 29.28
N ALA A 463 -3.08 -12.55 29.50
CA ALA A 463 -4.09 -12.97 28.54
C ALA A 463 -5.15 -11.90 28.30
N ARG A 464 -5.57 -11.75 27.04
CA ARG A 464 -6.62 -10.79 26.64
C ARG A 464 -7.58 -11.43 25.66
N VAL A 465 -8.80 -10.89 25.62
CA VAL A 465 -9.78 -11.22 24.58
C VAL A 465 -10.30 -9.94 23.96
N VAL A 466 -10.19 -9.85 22.64
CA VAL A 466 -10.75 -8.79 21.82
C VAL A 466 -11.75 -9.42 20.86
N ILE A 467 -12.89 -8.76 20.67
CA ILE A 467 -13.85 -9.14 19.63
C ILE A 467 -13.90 -8.05 18.56
N THR A 468 -14.02 -8.45 17.30
CA THR A 468 -14.21 -7.51 16.19
C THR A 468 -15.52 -7.77 15.48
N MET A 469 -16.13 -6.71 14.96
CA MET A 469 -17.35 -6.81 14.18
C MET A 469 -17.43 -5.70 13.13
N ASN A 470 -18.17 -5.96 12.07
CA ASN A 470 -18.63 -4.90 11.18
C ASN A 470 -19.88 -4.24 11.80
N PRO A 471 -20.14 -2.95 11.53
CA PRO A 471 -21.35 -2.30 12.00
C PRO A 471 -22.57 -2.87 11.23
N PRO A 472 -23.73 -3.07 11.89
CA PRO A 472 -24.93 -3.56 11.21
C PRO A 472 -25.59 -2.44 10.39
N THR A 473 -25.00 -2.09 9.24
CA THR A 473 -25.51 -1.08 8.31
C THR A 473 -26.16 -1.72 7.07
N VAL A 474 -26.74 -0.89 6.20
CA VAL A 474 -27.30 -1.34 4.90
C VAL A 474 -26.23 -1.93 3.99
N GLU A 475 -24.99 -1.49 4.12
CA GLU A 475 -23.81 -1.97 3.38
C GLU A 475 -23.30 -3.30 3.95
N TYR A 476 -23.46 -3.54 5.26
CA TYR A 476 -23.02 -4.76 5.93
C TYR A 476 -24.22 -5.60 6.39
N ARG A 477 -25.10 -5.98 5.45
CA ARG A 477 -26.36 -6.70 5.76
C ARG A 477 -26.17 -8.05 6.44
N ASP A 478 -25.04 -8.70 6.16
CA ASP A 478 -24.69 -9.99 6.77
C ASP A 478 -24.18 -9.83 8.21
N SER A 479 -23.97 -8.59 8.69
CA SER A 479 -23.56 -8.35 10.07
C SER A 479 -24.76 -8.48 11.01
N GLU A 480 -24.82 -9.58 11.77
CA GLU A 480 -25.86 -9.77 12.78
C GLU A 480 -25.72 -8.76 13.95
N PRO A 481 -26.82 -8.14 14.39
CA PRO A 481 -26.78 -7.25 15.55
C PRO A 481 -26.56 -8.06 16.84
N MET A 482 -25.47 -7.75 17.55
CA MET A 482 -25.18 -8.42 18.81
C MET A 482 -26.24 -8.10 19.88
N ASN A 483 -26.68 -9.11 20.63
CA ASN A 483 -27.71 -8.94 21.66
C ASN A 483 -27.27 -7.98 22.78
N ALA A 484 -28.23 -7.25 23.37
CA ALA A 484 -27.93 -6.19 24.35
C ALA A 484 -27.20 -6.69 25.60
N ALA A 485 -27.50 -7.91 26.06
CA ALA A 485 -26.84 -8.49 27.22
C ALA A 485 -25.35 -8.71 26.96
N THR A 486 -24.99 -9.22 25.78
CA THR A 486 -23.60 -9.48 25.39
C THR A 486 -22.87 -8.16 25.13
N ARG A 487 -23.52 -7.19 24.47
CA ARG A 487 -22.96 -5.83 24.28
C ARG A 487 -22.54 -5.16 25.58
N GLY A 488 -23.32 -5.28 26.65
CA GLY A 488 -23.02 -4.64 27.93
C GLY A 488 -21.78 -5.19 28.67
N ARG A 489 -21.10 -6.20 28.13
CA ARG A 489 -19.91 -6.82 28.73
C ARG A 489 -18.59 -6.29 28.17
N PHE A 490 -18.65 -5.47 27.12
CA PHE A 490 -17.46 -4.99 26.42
C PHE A 490 -17.35 -3.48 26.51
N LEU A 491 -16.12 -3.02 26.76
CA LEU A 491 -15.73 -1.68 26.35
C LEU A 491 -15.71 -1.64 24.82
N THR A 492 -16.34 -0.64 24.24
CA THR A 492 -16.57 -0.58 22.79
C THR A 492 -15.95 0.67 22.20
N TYR A 493 -15.18 0.50 21.13
CA TYR A 493 -14.66 1.61 20.32
C TYR A 493 -15.00 1.43 18.86
N GLN A 494 -15.29 2.54 18.18
CA GLN A 494 -15.43 2.56 16.73
C GLN A 494 -14.07 2.75 16.06
N VAL A 495 -13.84 1.99 15.00
CA VAL A 495 -12.66 2.05 14.14
C VAL A 495 -13.14 2.42 12.74
N PRO A 496 -13.40 3.71 12.48
CA PRO A 496 -13.85 4.17 11.16
C PRO A 496 -12.71 4.02 10.14
N TYR A 497 -12.97 4.37 8.87
CA TYR A 497 -11.88 4.59 7.92
C TYR A 497 -11.01 5.78 8.37
N ILE A 498 -9.77 5.79 7.89
CA ILE A 498 -8.82 6.87 8.17
C ILE A 498 -9.40 8.19 7.64
N GLN A 499 -9.50 9.18 8.52
CA GLN A 499 -10.15 10.46 8.17
C GLN A 499 -9.21 11.45 7.48
N SER A 500 -7.89 11.33 7.71
CA SER A 500 -6.90 12.16 7.02
C SER A 500 -6.49 11.49 5.72
N VAL A 501 -6.76 12.17 4.59
CA VAL A 501 -6.27 11.76 3.26
C VAL A 501 -4.75 11.62 3.28
N GLU A 502 -4.04 12.57 3.89
CA GLU A 502 -2.57 12.57 3.92
C GLU A 502 -2.02 11.36 4.67
N GLN A 503 -2.57 11.05 5.86
CA GLN A 503 -2.14 9.86 6.63
C GLN A 503 -2.45 8.56 5.89
N GLU A 504 -3.61 8.46 5.23
CA GLU A 504 -3.93 7.27 4.44
C GLU A 504 -3.01 7.14 3.21
N VAL A 505 -2.66 8.26 2.55
CA VAL A 505 -1.66 8.28 1.47
C VAL A 505 -0.30 7.82 1.99
N ASP A 506 0.21 8.39 3.08
CA ASP A 506 1.52 8.04 3.64
C ASP A 506 1.63 6.56 3.98
N THR A 507 0.61 6.03 4.67
CA THR A 507 0.57 4.61 5.04
C THR A 507 0.40 3.69 3.83
N LEU A 508 -0.33 4.10 2.79
CA LEU A 508 -0.47 3.31 1.56
C LEU A 508 0.79 3.36 0.72
N ASP A 509 1.40 4.53 0.57
CA ASP A 509 2.66 4.76 -0.16
C ASP A 509 3.75 3.82 0.36
N GLN A 510 3.97 3.80 1.68
CA GLN A 510 4.92 2.89 2.32
C GLN A 510 4.59 1.39 2.10
N GLN A 511 3.31 1.03 1.98
CA GLN A 511 2.88 -0.35 1.78
C GLN A 511 2.94 -0.83 0.33
N VAL A 512 2.68 0.04 -0.63
CA VAL A 512 2.54 -0.34 -2.05
C VAL A 512 3.76 0.03 -2.87
N ASN A 513 4.47 1.10 -2.51
CA ASN A 513 5.61 1.60 -3.28
C ASN A 513 6.97 1.11 -2.74
N SER A 514 6.99 -0.02 -2.02
CA SER A 514 8.21 -0.66 -1.53
C SER A 514 8.33 -2.11 -2.02
N PRO A 515 9.49 -2.56 -2.53
CA PRO A 515 10.76 -1.82 -2.65
C PRO A 515 10.87 -0.96 -3.91
N ARG A 516 9.83 -0.92 -4.74
CA ARG A 516 9.79 -0.10 -5.95
C ARG A 516 8.47 0.64 -6.00
N THR A 517 8.46 1.74 -6.71
CA THR A 517 7.27 2.57 -6.75
C THR A 517 6.34 2.09 -7.88
N ILE A 518 5.08 1.85 -7.51
CA ILE A 518 4.00 1.30 -8.35
C ILE A 518 3.09 2.42 -8.86
N VAL A 519 2.87 3.44 -8.03
CA VAL A 519 2.00 4.58 -8.32
C VAL A 519 2.61 5.84 -7.72
N ASP A 520 2.68 6.91 -8.49
CA ASP A 520 3.21 8.18 -7.98
C ASP A 520 2.29 8.77 -6.90
N ARG A 521 2.87 9.60 -6.03
CA ARG A 521 2.19 10.15 -4.86
C ARG A 521 0.99 11.06 -5.22
N ASP A 522 1.03 11.78 -6.33
CA ASP A 522 -0.08 12.65 -6.75
C ASP A 522 -1.27 11.81 -7.22
N THR A 523 -1.02 10.80 -8.05
CA THR A 523 -2.04 9.83 -8.48
C THR A 523 -2.61 9.07 -7.28
N LEU A 524 -1.77 8.59 -6.36
CA LEU A 524 -2.23 7.93 -5.13
C LEU A 524 -3.10 8.87 -4.29
N THR A 525 -2.71 10.14 -4.16
CA THR A 525 -3.50 11.16 -3.46
C THR A 525 -4.86 11.38 -4.11
N LYS A 526 -4.94 11.44 -5.45
CA LYS A 526 -6.21 11.55 -6.19
C LYS A 526 -7.10 10.33 -5.95
N ILE A 527 -6.54 9.13 -5.99
CA ILE A 527 -7.25 7.87 -5.69
C ILE A 527 -7.81 7.88 -4.26
N VAL A 528 -7.00 8.25 -3.26
CA VAL A 528 -7.44 8.30 -1.85
C VAL A 528 -8.53 9.34 -1.66
N LYS A 529 -8.41 10.54 -2.24
CA LYS A 529 -9.48 11.55 -2.19
C LYS A 529 -10.79 11.05 -2.80
N PHE A 530 -10.72 10.37 -3.94
CA PHE A 530 -11.90 9.75 -4.54
C PHE A 530 -12.49 8.67 -3.62
N ALA A 531 -11.66 7.84 -2.98
CA ALA A 531 -12.13 6.85 -2.01
C ALA A 531 -12.87 7.50 -0.82
N HIS A 532 -12.37 8.64 -0.32
CA HIS A 532 -13.09 9.42 0.70
C HIS A 532 -14.45 9.88 0.21
N ALA A 533 -14.56 10.40 -1.03
CA ALA A 533 -15.84 10.76 -1.62
C ALA A 533 -16.81 9.56 -1.71
N THR A 534 -16.32 8.35 -2.04
CA THR A 534 -17.16 7.15 -2.03
C THR A 534 -17.66 6.75 -0.64
N ARG A 535 -16.91 7.05 0.41
CA ARG A 535 -17.29 6.73 1.81
C ARG A 535 -18.33 7.70 2.36
N ASP A 536 -18.36 8.93 1.86
CA ASP A 536 -19.30 9.97 2.26
C ASP A 536 -20.65 9.89 1.52
N GLU A 537 -20.69 9.28 0.33
CA GLU A 537 -21.90 9.16 -0.50
C GLU A 537 -22.47 7.73 -0.46
N SER A 538 -23.55 7.56 0.30
CA SER A 538 -24.20 6.25 0.53
C SER A 538 -24.70 5.51 -0.72
N SER A 539 -24.90 6.22 -1.84
CA SER A 539 -25.31 5.60 -3.10
C SER A 539 -24.14 4.99 -3.90
N TYR A 540 -22.90 5.33 -3.55
CA TYR A 540 -21.70 4.82 -4.20
C TYR A 540 -21.25 3.49 -3.55
N PRO A 541 -20.64 2.59 -4.32
CA PRO A 541 -19.86 1.49 -3.74
C PRO A 541 -18.70 2.05 -2.92
N THR A 542 -18.57 1.62 -1.67
CA THR A 542 -17.55 2.12 -0.75
C THR A 542 -16.19 1.51 -1.06
N LEU A 543 -15.16 2.34 -1.30
CA LEU A 543 -13.78 1.87 -1.40
C LEU A 543 -13.10 1.87 -0.02
N SER A 544 -12.84 0.68 0.52
CA SER A 544 -12.07 0.50 1.75
C SER A 544 -10.58 0.73 1.53
N THR A 545 -9.80 0.99 2.58
CA THR A 545 -8.32 1.06 2.49
C THR A 545 -7.72 -0.23 1.93
N ARG A 546 -8.34 -1.40 2.19
CA ARG A 546 -7.95 -2.67 1.57
C ARG A 546 -8.17 -2.67 0.05
N ASN A 547 -9.25 -2.08 -0.45
CA ASN A 547 -9.46 -1.94 -1.90
C ASN A 547 -8.38 -1.08 -2.54
N LEU A 548 -7.87 -0.06 -1.82
CA LEU A 548 -6.77 0.77 -2.30
C LEU A 548 -5.47 -0.02 -2.48
N THR A 549 -5.19 -1.00 -1.60
CA THR A 549 -4.06 -1.93 -1.83
C THR A 549 -4.30 -2.85 -3.04
N LEU A 550 -5.54 -3.27 -3.31
CA LEU A 550 -5.87 -4.16 -4.43
C LEU A 550 -5.82 -3.43 -5.78
N LEU A 551 -6.34 -2.20 -5.86
CA LEU A 551 -6.21 -1.40 -7.08
C LEU A 551 -4.74 -1.08 -7.39
N CYS A 552 -3.91 -0.82 -6.37
CA CYS A 552 -2.47 -0.60 -6.59
C CYS A 552 -1.81 -1.85 -7.18
N LYS A 553 -2.24 -3.06 -6.81
CA LYS A 553 -1.79 -4.29 -7.48
C LYS A 553 -2.24 -4.37 -8.94
N ASN A 554 -3.44 -3.90 -9.26
CA ASN A 554 -3.87 -3.84 -10.67
C ASN A 554 -3.02 -2.83 -11.47
N ILE A 555 -2.64 -1.70 -10.86
CA ILE A 555 -1.70 -0.75 -11.44
C ILE A 555 -0.33 -1.41 -11.64
N ASP A 556 0.14 -2.16 -10.64
CA ASP A 556 1.37 -2.96 -10.71
C ASP A 556 1.34 -3.96 -11.88
N TYR A 557 0.17 -4.48 -12.24
CA TYR A 557 0.00 -5.39 -13.37
C TYR A 557 -0.10 -4.68 -14.75
N GLY A 558 0.04 -3.36 -14.78
CA GLY A 558 -0.01 -2.54 -16.00
C GLY A 558 -1.38 -1.94 -16.31
N ALA A 559 -2.35 -1.97 -15.38
CA ALA A 559 -3.60 -1.23 -15.56
C ALA A 559 -3.38 0.27 -15.34
N THR A 560 -4.07 1.11 -16.12
CA THR A 560 -4.10 2.55 -15.83
C THR A 560 -4.78 2.79 -14.47
N PRO A 561 -4.40 3.84 -13.72
CA PRO A 561 -5.03 4.17 -12.43
C PRO A 561 -6.57 4.23 -12.51
N LYS A 562 -7.09 4.88 -13.56
CA LYS A 562 -8.54 4.99 -13.81
C LYS A 562 -9.20 3.62 -14.03
N ALA A 563 -8.57 2.74 -14.82
CA ALA A 563 -9.09 1.39 -15.06
C ALA A 563 -9.05 0.52 -13.80
N ALA A 564 -7.99 0.63 -12.99
CA ALA A 564 -7.86 -0.07 -11.72
C ALA A 564 -8.96 0.33 -10.72
N VAL A 565 -9.26 1.63 -10.62
CA VAL A 565 -10.35 2.15 -9.78
C VAL A 565 -11.72 1.66 -10.28
N LYS A 566 -12.00 1.76 -11.58
CA LYS A 566 -13.25 1.24 -12.19
C LYS A 566 -13.44 -0.26 -11.91
N ASN A 567 -12.37 -1.05 -12.01
CA ASN A 567 -12.41 -2.48 -11.73
C ASN A 567 -12.78 -2.77 -10.26
N GLU A 568 -12.14 -2.08 -9.30
CA GLU A 568 -12.46 -2.27 -7.89
C GLU A 568 -13.89 -1.83 -7.55
N LEU A 569 -14.36 -0.69 -8.07
CA LEU A 569 -15.74 -0.23 -7.88
C LEU A 569 -16.77 -1.26 -8.36
N ARG A 570 -16.52 -1.88 -9.53
CA ARG A 570 -17.35 -2.96 -10.04
C ARG A 570 -17.29 -4.20 -9.14
N ALA A 571 -16.12 -4.53 -8.61
CA ALA A 571 -15.92 -5.68 -7.74
C ALA A 571 -16.62 -5.54 -6.38
N VAL A 572 -16.69 -4.32 -5.83
CA VAL A 572 -17.31 -4.06 -4.52
C VAL A 572 -18.77 -3.60 -4.59
N SER A 573 -19.33 -3.43 -5.79
CA SER A 573 -20.72 -3.00 -5.96
C SER A 573 -21.70 -4.04 -5.43
N GLU A 574 -22.56 -3.62 -4.50
CA GLU A 574 -23.73 -4.39 -4.11
C GLU A 574 -24.80 -4.39 -5.22
N PRO A 575 -25.70 -5.38 -5.30
CA PRO A 575 -26.71 -5.48 -6.36
C PRO A 575 -27.63 -4.25 -6.53
N ASN A 576 -27.72 -3.39 -5.51
CA ASN A 576 -28.52 -2.17 -5.51
C ASN A 576 -27.69 -0.88 -5.68
N GLN A 577 -26.38 -0.98 -5.91
CA GLN A 577 -25.49 0.13 -6.19
C GLN A 577 -25.09 0.10 -7.67
N SER A 578 -24.88 1.28 -8.27
CA SER A 578 -24.34 1.41 -9.62
C SER A 578 -22.93 2.00 -9.55
N HIS A 579 -21.92 1.20 -9.88
CA HIS A 579 -20.55 1.71 -10.00
C HIS A 579 -20.42 2.72 -11.14
N GLU A 580 -21.18 2.58 -12.23
CA GLU A 580 -21.16 3.53 -13.36
C GLU A 580 -21.55 4.95 -12.92
N ALA A 581 -22.43 5.08 -11.93
CA ALA A 581 -22.82 6.38 -11.37
C ALA A 581 -21.68 7.13 -10.67
N THR A 582 -20.55 6.46 -10.41
CA THR A 582 -19.34 7.06 -9.81
C THR A 582 -18.36 7.59 -10.87
N TYR A 583 -18.50 7.22 -12.14
CA TYR A 583 -17.47 7.51 -13.16
C TYR A 583 -17.33 9.00 -13.46
N ASP A 584 -18.44 9.74 -13.46
CA ASP A 584 -18.42 11.20 -13.61
C ASP A 584 -17.67 11.90 -12.47
N GLU A 585 -17.77 11.36 -11.25
CA GLU A 585 -17.02 11.87 -10.10
C GLU A 585 -15.56 11.45 -10.20
N LEU A 586 -15.27 10.20 -10.59
CA LEU A 586 -13.91 9.70 -10.79
C LEU A 586 -13.13 10.56 -11.81
N ASN A 587 -13.76 10.94 -12.91
CA ASN A 587 -13.20 11.81 -13.95
C ASN A 587 -12.79 13.22 -13.44
N ARG A 588 -13.23 13.62 -12.24
CA ARG A 588 -12.79 14.88 -11.62
C ARG A 588 -11.47 14.72 -10.87
N TYR A 589 -11.03 13.49 -10.61
CA TYR A 589 -9.79 13.17 -9.92
C TYR A 589 -8.72 12.59 -10.87
N LEU A 590 -9.11 11.66 -11.75
CA LEU A 590 -8.22 10.88 -12.64
C LEU A 590 -8.53 11.07 -14.12
#